data_AF-A0A534YEE4-F1
#
_entry.id   AF-A0A534YEE4-F1
#
_cell.length_a   1.000
_cell.length_b   1.000
_cell.length_c   1.000
_cell.angle_alpha   90.00
_cell.angle_beta   90.00
_cell.angle_gamma   90.00
#
_symmetry.space_group_name_H-M   'P 1'
#
loop_
_entity.id
_entity.type
_entity.pdbx_description
1 polymer ?
#
loop_
_entity_poly.entity_id
_entity_poly.type
_entity_poly.pdbx_seq_one_letter_code
_entity_poly.pdbx_strand_id
1 'polypeptide(L)'
;MLSSRRPRQRSIGGGRHPPPNRNGQLVIEEDNRVLQVGQRLEVVPTVTNFAGDAFSRQVARSALATDASRRDLARRLAALCEERGFAGINLDLENLDAALWTQVAQLVEAAWGEMHPRGFLVTVDVPAEPRGVPVERLAASSDFLVVMAYDEHASSDNPGPIATPEYVTRAAGQYLRRAPADKIVLAVGAYGYDWPLDDDGDAARPAEELSYVQALETARENEVPIEWNAQARSPAFDYDDDDETPPVRHQVWFLDAPAAAAQLEAVRGLRLRGTAVWRLGAEDPKLFDLFARPPAPRVFDEAAARERLDGTIPNAPDDVQLSGDGELISLKAAPQPGRRKVTWDPGGTVQREDYLQYPSGWILERKGGKPAGRVAITFDDGPDPVWTPRILDLLKSRGVHAAFFLIGENAQARPDLVRREFAEGHVIGNHTFTHPDLSRVSP
;
A
#
# COMPACT_ATOMS: atom_id res chain seq x y z
N MET A 1 10.35 11.39 -0.73
CA MET A 1 9.85 11.04 0.61
C MET A 1 9.39 9.59 0.52
N LEU A 2 10.03 8.67 1.25
CA LEU A 2 9.74 7.23 1.20
C LEU A 2 8.92 6.88 2.45
N SER A 3 7.62 6.63 2.29
CA SER A 3 6.77 6.06 3.35
C SER A 3 6.28 4.69 2.86
N SER A 4 6.81 3.61 3.44
CA SER A 4 6.36 2.24 3.18
C SER A 4 5.48 1.80 4.34
N ARG A 5 4.17 1.78 4.12
CA ARG A 5 3.20 1.23 5.07
C ARG A 5 2.58 0.01 4.42
N ARG A 6 2.61 -1.16 5.10
CA ARG A 6 2.03 -2.41 4.56
C ARG A 6 0.50 -2.27 4.44
N PRO A 7 -0.15 -2.87 3.44
CA PRO A 7 -1.58 -3.15 3.50
C PRO A 7 -1.86 -4.17 4.60
N ARG A 8 -3.07 -4.12 5.18
CA ARG A 8 -3.53 -5.05 6.21
C ARG A 8 -3.52 -6.49 5.66
N GLN A 9 -2.47 -7.26 5.95
CA GLN A 9 -2.60 -8.71 5.94
C GLN A 9 -3.39 -9.11 7.19
N ARG A 10 -4.54 -9.77 7.01
CA ARG A 10 -5.29 -10.41 8.09
C ARG A 10 -4.36 -11.37 8.85
N SER A 11 -3.80 -10.94 9.97
CA SER A 11 -3.18 -11.87 10.92
C SER A 11 -4.30 -12.53 11.73
N ILE A 12 -4.63 -13.76 11.36
CA ILE A 12 -5.36 -14.68 12.23
C ILE A 12 -4.39 -15.05 13.36
N GLY A 13 -4.55 -14.42 14.53
CA GLY A 13 -3.73 -14.74 15.70
C GLY A 13 -3.57 -13.57 16.64
N GLY A 14 -4.27 -13.60 17.78
CA GLY A 14 -4.28 -12.55 18.79
C GLY A 14 -2.90 -12.21 19.33
N GLY A 15 -2.45 -10.99 19.08
CA GLY A 15 -1.37 -10.32 19.80
C GLY A 15 -1.89 -8.98 20.33
N ARG A 16 -2.02 -8.86 21.66
CA ARG A 16 -2.34 -7.58 22.31
C ARG A 16 -1.17 -6.61 22.09
N HIS A 17 -1.35 -5.59 21.28
CA HIS A 17 -0.47 -4.41 21.28
C HIS A 17 -0.73 -3.59 22.56
N PRO A 18 0.29 -3.17 23.33
CA PRO A 18 0.08 -2.28 24.47
C PRO A 18 -0.29 -0.87 23.98
N PRO A 19 -1.13 -0.12 24.72
CA PRO A 19 -1.48 1.25 24.36
C PRO A 19 -0.28 2.21 24.51
N PRO A 20 -0.22 3.32 23.75
CA PRO A 20 0.89 4.27 23.82
C PRO A 20 0.90 5.07 25.13
N ASN A 21 2.10 5.25 25.69
CA ASN A 21 2.36 5.90 26.97
C ASN A 21 2.34 7.43 26.88
N ARG A 22 1.75 8.07 27.91
CA ARG A 22 1.32 9.48 28.02
C ARG A 22 2.40 10.59 27.99
N ASN A 23 3.67 10.31 27.68
CA ASN A 23 4.78 11.25 27.98
C ASN A 23 5.50 11.86 26.75
N GLY A 24 4.93 11.80 25.54
CA GLY A 24 5.56 12.39 24.35
C GLY A 24 6.90 11.73 23.98
N GLN A 25 7.01 10.42 24.19
CA GLN A 25 8.12 9.62 23.66
C GLN A 25 7.90 9.34 22.17
N LEU A 26 8.99 9.37 21.40
CA LEU A 26 8.99 8.95 20.01
C LEU A 26 8.96 7.41 19.97
N VAL A 27 8.00 6.85 19.24
CA VAL A 27 8.01 5.45 18.83
C VAL A 27 8.58 5.42 17.42
N ILE A 28 9.63 4.63 17.23
CA ILE A 28 10.36 4.55 15.96
C ILE A 28 10.01 3.21 15.31
N GLU A 29 9.44 3.27 14.11
CA GLU A 29 9.21 2.12 13.24
C GLU A 29 10.13 2.26 12.02
N GLU A 30 11.04 1.30 11.82
CA GLU A 30 12.02 1.30 10.74
C GLU A 30 11.77 0.12 9.79
N ASP A 31 11.72 0.40 8.48
CA ASP A 31 11.79 -0.64 7.44
C ASP A 31 13.22 -0.73 6.91
N ASN A 32 13.90 -1.84 7.23
CA ASN A 32 15.29 -2.09 6.82
C ASN A 32 15.50 -2.01 5.30
N ARG A 33 14.49 -2.26 4.48
CA ARG A 33 14.58 -2.14 3.01
C ARG A 33 14.74 -0.67 2.60
N VAL A 34 14.02 0.23 3.27
CA VAL A 34 14.12 1.68 3.01
C VAL A 34 15.51 2.19 3.41
N LEU A 35 16.04 1.72 4.54
CA LEU A 35 17.39 2.09 4.99
C LEU A 35 18.49 1.60 4.03
N GLN A 36 18.31 0.44 3.39
CA GLN A 36 19.25 -0.06 2.37
C GLN A 36 19.24 0.82 1.11
N VAL A 37 18.06 1.32 0.69
CA VAL A 37 17.95 2.25 -0.46
C VAL A 37 18.46 3.66 -0.10
N GLY A 38 18.40 4.04 1.18
CA GLY A 38 18.90 5.32 1.71
C GLY A 38 20.38 5.62 1.43
N GLN A 39 21.18 4.65 0.97
CA GLN A 39 22.54 4.92 0.49
C GLN A 39 22.59 5.78 -0.78
N ARG A 40 21.47 5.94 -1.49
CA ARG A 40 21.39 6.67 -2.77
C ARG A 40 20.36 7.81 -2.76
N LEU A 41 19.59 7.95 -1.69
CA LEU A 41 18.49 8.89 -1.58
C LEU A 41 18.45 9.51 -0.18
N GLU A 42 18.05 10.77 -0.11
CA GLU A 42 17.75 11.43 1.16
C GLU A 42 16.55 10.74 1.84
N VAL A 43 16.76 10.25 3.05
CA VAL A 43 15.71 9.67 3.88
C VAL A 43 15.24 10.72 4.88
N VAL A 44 13.93 10.96 4.88
CA VAL A 44 13.25 11.91 5.77
C VAL A 44 12.16 11.13 6.50
N PRO A 45 12.32 10.79 7.79
CA PRO A 45 11.27 10.17 8.58
C PRO A 45 10.01 11.03 8.67
N THR A 46 8.86 10.38 8.52
CA THR A 46 7.55 10.99 8.77
C THR A 46 7.19 10.86 10.25
N VAL A 47 6.89 11.98 10.89
CA VAL A 47 6.55 12.08 12.32
C VAL A 47 5.05 12.32 12.43
N THR A 48 4.35 11.36 13.03
CA THR A 48 2.88 11.38 13.09
C THR A 48 2.33 11.46 14.52
N ASN A 49 1.07 11.90 14.67
CA ASN A 49 0.27 11.69 15.88
C ASN A 49 -0.64 10.45 15.79
N PHE A 50 -0.21 9.46 15.00
CA PHE A 50 -0.93 8.20 14.85
C PHE A 50 -0.78 7.37 16.12
N ALA A 51 -1.89 6.81 16.63
CA ALA A 51 -1.89 5.99 17.83
C ALA A 51 -2.99 4.93 17.77
N GLY A 52 -2.60 3.68 17.97
CA GLY A 52 -3.52 2.56 17.73
C GLY A 52 -3.75 2.38 16.23
N ASP A 53 -4.93 2.72 15.77
CA ASP A 53 -5.42 2.53 14.40
C ASP A 53 -5.84 3.83 13.70
N ALA A 54 -5.67 5.00 14.33
CA ALA A 54 -6.05 6.29 13.75
C ALA A 54 -5.17 7.47 14.22
N PHE A 55 -5.29 8.60 13.53
CA PHE A 55 -4.70 9.87 13.96
C PHE A 55 -5.37 10.42 15.22
N SER A 56 -4.57 10.60 16.27
CA SER A 56 -5.04 10.96 17.60
C SER A 56 -4.82 12.43 17.91
N ARG A 57 -5.92 13.19 17.96
CA ARG A 57 -5.92 14.58 18.45
C ARG A 57 -5.36 14.71 19.86
N GLN A 58 -5.62 13.71 20.72
CA GLN A 58 -5.17 13.73 22.12
C GLN A 58 -3.64 13.57 22.23
N VAL A 59 -3.03 12.76 21.35
CA VAL A 59 -1.57 12.63 21.27
C VAL A 59 -0.94 13.97 20.88
N ALA A 60 -1.44 14.59 19.82
CA ALA A 60 -0.97 15.92 19.39
C ALA A 60 -1.13 16.96 20.52
N ARG A 61 -2.31 17.04 21.14
CA ARG A 61 -2.57 17.98 22.24
C ARG A 61 -1.62 17.79 23.42
N SER A 62 -1.29 16.55 23.75
CA SER A 62 -0.40 16.25 24.87
C SER A 62 1.07 16.55 24.54
N ALA A 63 1.52 16.18 23.34
CA ALA A 63 2.90 16.42 22.88
C ALA A 63 3.19 17.92 22.70
N LEU A 64 2.21 18.69 22.22
CA LEU A 64 2.37 20.11 21.87
C LEU A 64 1.94 21.09 22.96
N ALA A 65 1.56 20.59 24.14
CA ALA A 65 0.90 21.36 25.20
C ALA A 65 1.67 22.61 25.66
N THR A 66 3.01 22.55 25.69
CA THR A 66 3.85 23.61 26.25
C THR A 66 4.98 23.99 25.31
N ASP A 67 5.52 25.20 25.48
CA ASP A 67 6.72 25.62 24.75
C ASP A 67 7.92 24.73 25.04
N ALA A 68 8.08 24.31 26.30
CA ALA A 68 9.12 23.37 26.70
C ALA A 68 8.98 22.01 25.98
N SER A 69 7.76 21.47 25.87
CA SER A 69 7.54 20.18 25.21
C SER A 69 7.79 20.23 23.71
N ARG A 70 7.42 21.33 23.03
CA ARG A 70 7.70 21.53 21.60
C ARG A 70 9.20 21.66 21.31
N ARG A 71 9.93 22.48 22.09
CA ARG A 71 11.39 22.60 21.95
C ARG A 71 12.11 21.29 22.26
N ASP A 72 11.61 20.54 23.26
CA ASP A 72 12.16 19.25 23.60
C ASP A 72 11.93 18.20 22.51
N LEU A 73 10.75 18.20 21.88
CA LEU A 73 10.49 17.37 20.70
C LEU A 73 11.41 17.75 19.54
N ALA A 74 11.56 19.04 19.22
CA ALA A 74 12.46 19.52 18.16
C ALA A 74 13.90 19.04 18.37
N ARG A 75 14.45 19.18 19.59
CA ARG A 75 15.80 18.69 19.91
C ARG A 75 15.94 17.17 19.73
N ARG A 76 14.94 16.39 20.15
CA ARG A 76 14.94 14.93 20.02
C ARG A 76 14.87 14.48 18.56
N LEU A 77 14.08 15.16 17.74
CA LEU A 77 14.01 14.92 16.30
C LEU A 77 15.35 15.23 15.62
N ALA A 78 15.98 16.35 15.97
CA ALA A 78 17.30 16.70 15.45
C ALA A 78 18.38 15.69 15.86
N ALA A 79 18.35 15.20 17.11
CA ALA A 79 19.26 14.15 17.57
C ALA A 79 19.04 12.83 16.82
N LEU A 80 17.78 12.47 16.54
CA LEU A 80 17.45 11.29 15.75
C LEU A 80 18.02 11.38 14.33
N CYS A 81 17.90 12.54 13.68
CA CYS A 81 18.48 12.75 12.35
C CYS A 81 20.00 12.59 12.35
N GLU A 82 20.71 13.08 13.37
CA GLU A 82 22.16 12.86 13.52
C GLU A 82 22.51 11.40 13.76
N GLU A 83 21.81 10.73 14.67
CA GLU A 83 22.11 9.36 15.07
C GLU A 83 21.89 8.36 13.92
N ARG A 84 20.91 8.63 13.05
CA ARG A 84 20.51 7.76 11.93
C ARG A 84 20.97 8.24 10.56
N GLY A 85 21.57 9.44 10.47
CA GLY A 85 21.98 10.03 9.21
C GLY A 85 20.81 10.43 8.30
N PHE A 86 19.66 10.81 8.87
CA PHE A 86 18.52 11.28 8.08
C PHE A 86 18.73 12.71 7.57
N ALA A 87 18.16 13.03 6.42
CA ALA A 87 18.27 14.36 5.80
C ALA A 87 17.40 15.41 6.49
N GLY A 88 16.44 15.03 7.33
CA GLY A 88 15.54 15.94 8.03
C GLY A 88 14.32 15.23 8.60
N ILE A 89 13.21 15.95 8.74
CA ILE A 89 11.90 15.40 9.17
C ILE A 89 10.76 15.89 8.27
N ASN A 90 9.71 15.07 8.18
CA ASN A 90 8.41 15.46 7.69
C ASN A 90 7.37 15.37 8.81
N LEU A 91 6.70 16.47 9.13
CA LEU A 91 5.67 16.51 10.17
C LEU A 91 4.31 16.26 9.55
N ASP A 92 3.71 15.12 9.89
CA ASP A 92 2.40 14.68 9.40
C ASP A 92 1.43 14.53 10.57
N LEU A 93 0.88 15.68 10.99
CA LEU A 93 0.01 15.77 12.15
C LEU A 93 -1.42 16.05 11.71
N GLU A 94 -2.30 15.08 11.90
CA GLU A 94 -3.68 15.13 11.39
C GLU A 94 -4.74 15.15 12.49
N ASN A 95 -6.01 15.29 12.07
CA ASN A 95 -7.18 15.42 12.96
C ASN A 95 -7.05 16.58 13.96
N LEU A 96 -6.63 17.74 13.47
CA LEU A 96 -6.33 18.93 14.26
C LEU A 96 -7.42 20.00 14.13
N ASP A 97 -7.71 20.70 15.23
CA ASP A 97 -8.47 21.94 15.22
C ASP A 97 -7.54 23.15 15.00
N ALA A 98 -8.10 24.35 14.80
CA ALA A 98 -7.32 25.57 14.53
C ALA A 98 -6.35 25.94 15.68
N ALA A 99 -6.72 25.62 16.92
CA ALA A 99 -5.86 25.87 18.07
C ALA A 99 -4.64 24.93 18.06
N LEU A 100 -4.83 23.66 17.73
CA LEU A 100 -3.74 22.70 17.55
C LEU A 100 -2.87 23.05 16.35
N TRP A 101 -3.43 23.49 15.22
CA TRP A 101 -2.63 23.97 14.09
C TRP A 101 -1.73 25.17 14.46
N THR A 102 -2.19 26.03 15.36
CA THR A 102 -1.35 27.11 15.91
C THR A 102 -0.18 26.56 16.74
N GLN A 103 -0.40 25.49 17.50
CA GLN A 103 0.66 24.80 18.26
C GLN A 103 1.61 24.02 17.34
N VAL A 104 1.12 23.45 16.24
CA VAL A 104 1.96 22.84 15.19
C VAL A 104 2.87 23.88 14.58
N ALA A 105 2.37 25.07 14.24
CA ALA A 105 3.23 26.14 13.75
C ALA A 105 4.35 26.53 14.75
N GLN A 106 4.04 26.55 16.05
CA GLN A 106 5.06 26.79 17.09
C GLN A 106 6.07 25.63 17.20
N LEU A 107 5.66 24.38 16.95
CA LEU A 107 6.58 23.25 16.87
C LEU A 107 7.48 23.39 15.64
N VAL A 108 6.91 23.73 14.49
CA VAL A 108 7.65 23.92 13.23
C VAL A 108 8.66 25.04 13.36
N GLU A 109 8.31 26.17 13.98
CA GLU A 109 9.23 27.26 14.31
C GLU A 109 10.38 26.79 15.22
N ALA A 110 10.08 25.98 16.24
CA ALA A 110 11.10 25.41 17.13
C ALA A 110 12.01 24.40 16.41
N ALA A 111 11.43 23.51 15.59
CA ALA A 111 12.16 22.55 14.78
C ALA A 111 13.06 23.26 13.76
N TRP A 112 12.55 24.29 13.08
CA TRP A 112 13.31 25.11 12.16
C TRP A 112 14.54 25.73 12.81
N GLY A 113 14.37 26.37 13.97
CA GLY A 113 15.48 26.98 14.70
C GLY A 113 16.55 26.00 15.15
N GLU A 114 16.17 24.76 15.50
CA GLU A 114 17.10 23.71 15.93
C GLU A 114 17.74 22.96 14.76
N MET A 115 17.00 22.71 13.67
CA MET A 115 17.36 21.76 12.63
C MET A 115 17.93 22.43 11.38
N HIS A 116 17.37 23.56 10.95
CA HIS A 116 17.77 24.22 9.70
C HIS A 116 19.22 24.73 9.72
N PRO A 117 19.75 25.35 10.80
CA PRO A 117 21.16 25.74 10.88
C PRO A 117 22.15 24.57 10.79
N ARG A 118 21.68 23.35 11.05
CA ARG A 118 22.46 22.10 10.96
C ARG A 118 22.32 21.42 9.59
N GLY A 119 21.60 22.03 8.65
CA GLY A 119 21.40 21.53 7.29
C GLY A 119 20.31 20.47 7.16
N PHE A 120 19.51 20.24 8.20
CA PHE A 120 18.38 19.32 8.13
C PHE A 120 17.15 19.96 7.49
N LEU A 121 16.44 19.18 6.70
CA LEU A 121 15.14 19.55 6.16
C LEU A 121 14.05 19.53 7.25
N VAL A 122 13.11 20.48 7.17
CA VAL A 122 11.88 20.49 7.95
C VAL A 122 10.72 20.69 6.98
N THR A 123 9.91 19.66 6.78
CA THR A 123 8.75 19.68 5.88
C THR A 123 7.48 19.34 6.65
N VAL A 124 6.33 19.75 6.11
CA VAL A 124 5.04 19.60 6.81
C VAL A 124 3.96 19.16 5.83
N ASP A 125 3.29 18.06 6.13
CA ASP A 125 2.07 17.65 5.42
C ASP A 125 0.90 18.52 5.89
N VAL A 126 0.12 19.01 4.94
CA VAL A 126 -1.02 19.90 5.18
C VAL A 126 -2.24 19.41 4.38
N PRO A 127 -3.45 19.53 4.93
CA PRO A 127 -4.66 19.03 4.28
C PRO A 127 -4.95 19.78 2.97
N ALA A 128 -5.70 19.19 2.03
CA ALA A 128 -6.10 19.86 0.80
C ALA A 128 -6.78 21.22 1.04
N GLU A 129 -7.59 21.32 2.10
CA GLU A 129 -8.24 22.56 2.52
C GLU A 129 -7.56 23.17 3.76
N PRO A 130 -6.97 24.39 3.67
CA PRO A 130 -6.21 24.99 4.77
C PRO A 130 -7.07 25.61 5.88
N ARG A 131 -8.22 25.01 6.21
CA ARG A 131 -9.14 25.54 7.23
C ARG A 131 -8.46 25.52 8.61
N GLY A 132 -8.25 26.70 9.19
CA GLY A 132 -7.56 26.85 10.48
C GLY A 132 -6.03 26.65 10.42
N VAL A 133 -5.47 26.34 9.25
CA VAL A 133 -4.03 26.15 9.05
C VAL A 133 -3.33 27.52 8.95
N PRO A 134 -2.32 27.82 9.78
CA PRO A 134 -1.53 29.06 9.72
C PRO A 134 -0.45 28.97 8.61
N VAL A 135 -0.91 28.87 7.35
CA VAL A 135 -0.06 28.61 6.17
C VAL A 135 1.16 29.53 6.07
N GLU A 136 0.99 30.83 6.29
CA GLU A 136 2.07 31.83 6.20
C GLU A 136 3.20 31.52 7.19
N ARG A 137 2.85 31.12 8.43
CA ARG A 137 3.83 30.79 9.47
C ARG A 137 4.55 29.49 9.18
N LEU A 138 3.79 28.47 8.74
CA LEU A 138 4.37 27.17 8.36
C LEU A 138 5.33 27.33 7.19
N ALA A 139 4.93 28.02 6.12
CA ALA A 139 5.78 28.24 4.94
C ALA A 139 7.04 29.08 5.24
N ALA A 140 6.96 30.01 6.21
CA ALA A 140 8.12 30.81 6.63
C ALA A 140 9.15 30.01 7.43
N SER A 141 8.75 28.91 8.10
CA SER A 141 9.59 28.13 9.02
C SER A 141 9.69 26.65 8.63
N SER A 142 9.55 26.33 7.34
CA SER A 142 9.75 24.99 6.78
C SER A 142 10.40 25.12 5.41
N ASP A 143 11.04 24.07 4.92
CA ASP A 143 11.58 24.03 3.56
C ASP A 143 10.47 24.08 2.52
N PHE A 144 9.41 23.31 2.74
CA PHE A 144 8.19 23.30 1.94
C PHE A 144 7.03 22.61 2.67
N LEU A 145 5.82 22.91 2.22
CA LEU A 145 4.57 22.28 2.60
C LEU A 145 4.20 21.23 1.55
N VAL A 146 3.78 20.07 2.00
CA VAL A 146 3.28 18.97 1.17
C VAL A 146 1.76 18.99 1.25
N VAL A 147 1.11 19.50 0.22
CA VAL A 147 -0.36 19.59 0.15
C VAL A 147 -0.91 18.21 -0.23
N MET A 148 -1.62 17.58 0.70
CA MET A 148 -2.28 16.29 0.53
C MET A 148 -3.54 16.44 -0.31
N ALA A 149 -3.38 16.63 -1.62
CA ALA A 149 -4.45 16.90 -2.57
C ALA A 149 -5.09 15.59 -3.09
N TYR A 150 -5.49 14.74 -2.16
CA TYR A 150 -6.26 13.52 -2.39
C TYR A 150 -7.37 13.43 -1.34
N ASP A 151 -8.10 12.32 -1.31
CA ASP A 151 -9.32 12.15 -0.51
C ASP A 151 -10.35 13.26 -0.78
N GLU A 152 -10.59 13.58 -2.06
CA GLU A 152 -11.79 14.34 -2.44
C GLU A 152 -13.07 13.61 -2.00
N HIS A 153 -13.02 12.28 -2.10
CA HIS A 153 -13.93 11.34 -1.45
C HIS A 153 -13.09 10.36 -0.62
N ALA A 154 -13.22 10.43 0.71
CA ALA A 154 -12.50 9.56 1.64
C ALA A 154 -13.31 8.30 1.97
N SER A 155 -12.70 7.37 2.70
CA SER A 155 -13.35 6.13 3.12
C SER A 155 -14.67 6.35 3.89
N SER A 156 -14.82 7.49 4.59
CA SER A 156 -16.02 7.80 5.37
C SER A 156 -17.09 8.58 4.60
N ASP A 157 -16.81 8.97 3.35
CA ASP A 157 -17.73 9.70 2.51
C ASP A 157 -18.49 8.76 1.57
N ASN A 158 -19.46 9.31 0.85
CA ASN A 158 -20.09 8.60 -0.27
C ASN A 158 -19.09 8.40 -1.43
N PRO A 159 -19.29 7.35 -2.25
CA PRO A 159 -18.39 7.01 -3.35
C PRO A 159 -18.12 8.18 -4.30
N GLY A 160 -16.89 8.24 -4.79
CA GLY A 160 -16.50 9.23 -5.78
C GLY A 160 -15.01 9.22 -6.09
N PRO A 161 -14.56 10.08 -7.03
CA PRO A 161 -13.17 10.12 -7.44
C PRO A 161 -12.24 10.53 -6.29
N ILE A 162 -11.08 9.87 -6.20
CA ILE A 162 -10.12 10.12 -5.13
C ILE A 162 -9.50 11.52 -5.22
N ALA A 163 -9.27 12.01 -6.44
CA ALA A 163 -8.70 13.34 -6.68
C ALA A 163 -8.92 13.78 -8.13
N THR A 164 -9.90 14.64 -8.37
CA THR A 164 -10.10 15.23 -9.70
C THR A 164 -9.07 16.33 -10.01
N PRO A 165 -8.79 16.60 -11.30
CA PRO A 165 -7.98 17.74 -11.74
C PRO A 165 -8.46 19.10 -11.19
N GLU A 166 -9.77 19.28 -11.05
CA GLU A 166 -10.35 20.49 -10.46
C GLU A 166 -10.04 20.59 -8.96
N TYR A 167 -10.22 19.50 -8.22
CA TYR A 167 -9.92 19.42 -6.80
C TYR A 167 -8.46 19.73 -6.50
N VAL A 168 -7.52 19.08 -7.20
CA VAL A 168 -6.08 19.31 -6.99
C VAL A 168 -5.67 20.75 -7.30
N THR A 169 -6.26 21.34 -8.35
CA THR A 169 -6.02 22.74 -8.73
C THR A 169 -6.56 23.69 -7.66
N ARG A 170 -7.76 23.43 -7.14
CA ARG A 170 -8.38 24.19 -6.06
C ARG A 170 -7.56 24.09 -4.77
N ALA A 171 -7.10 22.91 -4.40
CA ALA A 171 -6.25 22.69 -3.23
C ALA A 171 -4.95 23.51 -3.35
N ALA A 172 -4.17 23.33 -4.43
CA ALA A 172 -2.94 24.07 -4.67
C ALA A 172 -3.17 25.60 -4.69
N GLY A 173 -4.23 26.06 -5.37
CA GLY A 173 -4.58 27.46 -5.46
C GLY A 173 -4.91 28.12 -4.11
N GLN A 174 -5.44 27.37 -3.14
CA GLN A 174 -5.69 27.88 -1.78
C GLN A 174 -4.40 28.19 -1.03
N TYR A 175 -3.38 27.35 -1.18
CA TYR A 175 -2.06 27.56 -0.58
C TYR A 175 -1.26 28.65 -1.27
N LEU A 176 -1.31 28.73 -2.61
CA LEU A 176 -0.59 29.76 -3.38
C LEU A 176 -1.03 31.19 -3.09
N ARG A 177 -2.24 31.40 -2.54
CA ARG A 177 -2.68 32.72 -2.05
C ARG A 177 -1.97 33.16 -0.77
N ARG A 178 -1.30 32.24 -0.07
CA ARG A 178 -0.75 32.41 1.29
C ARG A 178 0.72 32.03 1.41
N ALA A 179 1.28 31.33 0.40
CA ALA A 179 2.67 30.91 0.37
C ALA A 179 3.24 30.93 -1.07
N PRO A 180 4.55 31.18 -1.24
CA PRO A 180 5.23 31.11 -2.53
C PRO A 180 5.16 29.71 -3.18
N ALA A 181 5.16 29.65 -4.52
CA ALA A 181 5.07 28.38 -5.25
C ALA A 181 6.24 27.41 -4.99
N ASP A 182 7.44 27.94 -4.75
CA ASP A 182 8.64 27.17 -4.41
C ASP A 182 8.61 26.56 -2.99
N LYS A 183 7.59 26.91 -2.20
CA LYS A 183 7.27 26.28 -0.90
C LYS A 183 6.20 25.20 -1.01
N ILE A 184 5.60 24.96 -2.17
CA ILE A 184 4.47 24.03 -2.30
C ILE A 184 4.89 22.79 -3.08
N VAL A 185 4.79 21.63 -2.43
CA VAL A 185 4.83 20.31 -3.05
C VAL A 185 3.41 19.76 -3.09
N LEU A 186 2.95 19.29 -4.24
CA LEU A 186 1.63 18.66 -4.36
C LEU A 186 1.77 17.15 -4.19
N ALA A 187 1.09 16.56 -3.21
CA ALA A 187 1.02 15.11 -3.10
C ALA A 187 -0.12 14.56 -3.95
N VAL A 188 0.18 13.54 -4.77
CA VAL A 188 -0.81 12.77 -5.54
C VAL A 188 -1.02 11.41 -4.86
N GLY A 189 -2.27 10.94 -4.86
CA GLY A 189 -2.62 9.62 -4.37
C GLY A 189 -2.20 8.51 -5.36
N ALA A 190 -2.01 7.31 -4.84
CA ALA A 190 -1.65 6.10 -5.55
C ALA A 190 -2.43 4.88 -5.01
N TYR A 191 -3.70 5.12 -4.72
CA TYR A 191 -4.63 4.17 -4.12
C TYR A 191 -6.04 4.43 -4.64
N GLY A 192 -6.97 3.60 -4.23
CA GLY A 192 -8.40 3.75 -4.43
C GLY A 192 -9.19 3.33 -3.21
N TYR A 193 -10.50 3.36 -3.33
CA TYR A 193 -11.43 2.89 -2.33
C TYR A 193 -12.49 2.02 -2.98
N ASP A 194 -12.92 1.00 -2.23
CA ASP A 194 -14.06 0.14 -2.53
C ASP A 194 -15.17 0.42 -1.51
N TRP A 195 -16.25 1.04 -1.97
CA TRP A 195 -17.41 1.37 -1.15
C TRP A 195 -18.53 0.35 -1.33
N PRO A 196 -18.92 -0.37 -0.27
CA PRO A 196 -20.21 -1.06 -0.23
C PRO A 196 -21.35 -0.04 -0.17
N LEU A 197 -22.38 -0.25 -0.99
CA LEU A 197 -23.50 0.65 -1.15
C LEU A 197 -24.75 0.15 -0.42
N ASP A 198 -25.57 1.08 0.05
CA ASP A 198 -26.94 0.80 0.48
C ASP A 198 -27.93 0.88 -0.69
N ASP A 199 -29.22 0.67 -0.39
CA ASP A 199 -30.29 0.68 -1.40
C ASP A 199 -30.46 2.06 -2.08
N ASP A 200 -29.98 3.14 -1.46
CA ASP A 200 -30.05 4.51 -1.99
C ASP A 200 -28.80 4.88 -2.82
N GLY A 201 -27.78 4.01 -2.84
CA GLY A 201 -26.50 4.24 -3.52
C GLY A 201 -25.49 5.04 -2.69
N ASP A 202 -25.80 5.26 -1.41
CA ASP A 202 -24.88 5.87 -0.45
C ASP A 202 -23.95 4.81 0.15
N ALA A 203 -22.84 5.24 0.78
CA ALA A 203 -21.92 4.31 1.42
C ALA A 203 -22.59 3.63 2.64
N ALA A 204 -22.84 2.31 2.56
CA ALA A 204 -23.44 1.54 3.64
C ALA A 204 -22.53 1.46 4.88
N ARG A 205 -21.21 1.51 4.68
CA ARG A 205 -20.17 1.50 5.71
C ARG A 205 -18.86 2.07 5.11
N PRO A 206 -17.86 2.40 5.94
CA PRO A 206 -16.61 2.96 5.44
C PRO A 206 -15.95 2.07 4.38
N ALA A 207 -15.42 2.70 3.33
CA ALA A 207 -14.76 2.04 2.23
C ALA A 207 -13.48 1.31 2.66
N GLU A 208 -13.12 0.28 1.90
CA GLU A 208 -11.80 -0.35 2.02
C GLU A 208 -10.80 0.33 1.08
N GLU A 209 -9.62 0.68 1.59
CA GLU A 209 -8.52 1.23 0.78
C GLU A 209 -7.89 0.11 -0.07
N LEU A 210 -7.75 0.37 -1.37
CA LEU A 210 -7.13 -0.53 -2.33
C LEU A 210 -5.85 0.07 -2.91
N SER A 211 -4.84 -0.77 -3.15
CA SER A 211 -3.79 -0.44 -4.11
C SER A 211 -4.29 -0.52 -5.55
N TYR A 212 -3.52 0.02 -6.50
CA TYR A 212 -3.77 -0.13 -7.94
C TYR A 212 -3.96 -1.60 -8.34
N VAL A 213 -3.08 -2.48 -7.85
CA VAL A 213 -3.13 -3.91 -8.20
C VAL A 213 -4.40 -4.56 -7.64
N GLN A 214 -4.77 -4.26 -6.39
CA GLN A 214 -5.99 -4.78 -5.79
C GLN A 214 -7.25 -4.31 -6.52
N ALA A 215 -7.31 -3.05 -6.96
CA ALA A 215 -8.46 -2.57 -7.76
C ALA A 215 -8.62 -3.36 -9.07
N LEU A 216 -7.51 -3.64 -9.77
CA LEU A 216 -7.52 -4.46 -10.97
C LEU A 216 -7.88 -5.92 -10.70
N GLU A 217 -7.46 -6.46 -9.57
CA GLU A 217 -7.84 -7.81 -9.10
C GLU A 217 -9.34 -7.90 -8.85
N THR A 218 -9.91 -6.96 -8.09
CA THR A 218 -11.34 -6.89 -7.82
C THR A 218 -12.15 -6.82 -9.12
N ALA A 219 -11.74 -5.98 -10.08
CA ALA A 219 -12.39 -5.92 -11.39
C ALA A 219 -12.30 -7.25 -12.16
N ARG A 220 -11.14 -7.92 -12.11
CA ARG A 220 -10.90 -9.20 -12.78
C ARG A 220 -11.74 -10.33 -12.17
N GLU A 221 -11.82 -10.39 -10.85
CA GLU A 221 -12.49 -11.47 -10.11
C GLU A 221 -14.00 -11.41 -10.25
N ASN A 222 -14.54 -10.18 -10.33
CA ASN A 222 -15.96 -9.95 -10.58
C ASN A 222 -16.32 -9.85 -12.07
N GLU A 223 -15.34 -10.07 -12.97
CA GLU A 223 -15.53 -10.04 -14.43
C GLU A 223 -16.14 -8.71 -14.95
N VAL A 224 -15.82 -7.59 -14.31
CA VAL A 224 -16.33 -6.25 -14.69
C VAL A 224 -15.28 -5.40 -15.41
N PRO A 225 -15.69 -4.58 -16.40
CA PRO A 225 -14.78 -3.66 -17.07
C PRO A 225 -14.44 -2.47 -16.18
N ILE A 226 -13.18 -2.06 -16.17
CA ILE A 226 -12.75 -0.77 -15.62
C ILE A 226 -13.11 0.32 -16.65
N GLU A 227 -13.88 1.32 -16.21
CA GLU A 227 -14.35 2.41 -17.05
C GLU A 227 -13.63 3.72 -16.73
N TRP A 228 -13.25 4.46 -17.77
CA TRP A 228 -12.72 5.81 -17.61
C TRP A 228 -13.85 6.84 -17.47
N ASN A 229 -13.90 7.55 -16.34
CA ASN A 229 -14.80 8.67 -16.18
C ASN A 229 -14.18 9.94 -16.79
N ALA A 230 -14.77 10.44 -17.88
CA ALA A 230 -14.25 11.60 -18.61
C ALA A 230 -14.28 12.92 -17.81
N GLN A 231 -15.22 13.08 -16.88
CA GLN A 231 -15.33 14.29 -16.06
C GLN A 231 -14.33 14.27 -14.91
N ALA A 232 -14.28 13.18 -14.16
CA ALA A 232 -13.36 13.00 -13.05
C ALA A 232 -11.91 12.82 -13.52
N ARG A 233 -11.72 12.35 -14.77
CA ARG A 233 -10.43 11.94 -15.34
C ARG A 233 -9.74 10.89 -14.46
N SER A 234 -10.50 9.85 -14.12
CA SER A 234 -10.07 8.74 -13.26
C SER A 234 -10.85 7.46 -13.60
N PRO A 235 -10.26 6.28 -13.40
CA PRO A 235 -10.92 5.01 -13.57
C PRO A 235 -11.89 4.68 -12.42
N ALA A 236 -12.98 3.99 -12.75
CA ALA A 236 -13.96 3.47 -11.80
C ALA A 236 -14.64 2.21 -12.34
N PHE A 237 -15.27 1.44 -11.47
CA PHE A 237 -16.17 0.35 -11.85
C PHE A 237 -17.11 0.01 -10.69
N ASP A 238 -18.22 -0.64 -11.01
CA ASP A 238 -19.16 -1.18 -10.04
C ASP A 238 -19.18 -2.71 -10.15
N TYR A 239 -19.46 -3.40 -9.05
CA TYR A 239 -19.71 -4.85 -9.03
C TYR A 239 -20.73 -5.21 -7.95
N ASP A 240 -21.29 -6.41 -8.01
CA ASP A 240 -22.14 -6.97 -6.96
C ASP A 240 -21.33 -8.06 -6.22
N ASP A 241 -21.17 -7.92 -4.90
CA ASP A 241 -20.51 -8.91 -4.05
C ASP A 241 -21.52 -10.01 -3.66
N ASP A 242 -21.48 -11.11 -4.42
CA ASP A 242 -22.32 -12.30 -4.22
C ASP A 242 -21.90 -13.16 -3.01
N ASP A 243 -20.73 -12.91 -2.41
CA ASP A 243 -20.29 -13.61 -1.19
C ASP A 243 -20.96 -13.05 0.07
N GLU A 244 -21.50 -11.83 0.02
CA GLU A 244 -22.34 -11.27 1.08
C GLU A 244 -23.80 -11.74 0.96
N THR A 245 -24.49 -11.86 2.10
CA THR A 245 -25.90 -12.26 2.15
C THR A 245 -26.71 -11.25 2.96
N PRO A 246 -27.55 -10.41 2.32
CA PRO A 246 -27.80 -10.33 0.86
C PRO A 246 -26.58 -9.80 0.08
N PRO A 247 -26.52 -10.02 -1.25
CA PRO A 247 -25.48 -9.42 -2.09
C PRO A 247 -25.45 -7.91 -1.93
N VAL A 248 -24.26 -7.34 -1.85
CA VAL A 248 -24.04 -5.90 -1.67
C VAL A 248 -23.48 -5.35 -2.96
N ARG A 249 -24.01 -4.23 -3.45
CA ARG A 249 -23.41 -3.53 -4.59
C ARG A 249 -22.22 -2.72 -4.10
N HIS A 250 -21.15 -2.73 -4.86
CA HIS A 250 -19.93 -2.00 -4.58
C HIS A 250 -19.61 -1.01 -5.70
N GLN A 251 -19.01 0.12 -5.34
CA GLN A 251 -18.41 1.06 -6.29
C GLN A 251 -16.95 1.31 -5.94
N VAL A 252 -16.08 1.17 -6.94
CA VAL A 252 -14.64 1.33 -6.81
C VAL A 252 -14.18 2.54 -7.61
N TRP A 253 -13.42 3.41 -6.98
CA TRP A 253 -12.65 4.48 -7.63
C TRP A 253 -11.19 4.36 -7.24
N PHE A 254 -10.28 4.52 -8.18
CA PHE A 254 -8.84 4.44 -7.90
C PHE A 254 -8.02 5.38 -8.78
N LEU A 255 -6.75 5.55 -8.41
CA LEU A 255 -5.79 6.35 -9.16
C LEU A 255 -4.76 5.45 -9.85
N ASP A 256 -4.50 5.76 -11.10
CA ASP A 256 -3.45 5.16 -11.92
C ASP A 256 -2.61 6.22 -12.63
N ALA A 257 -1.66 5.79 -13.46
CA ALA A 257 -0.72 6.72 -14.08
C ALA A 257 -1.40 7.76 -15.01
N PRO A 258 -2.41 7.41 -15.84
CA PRO A 258 -3.18 8.40 -16.58
C PRO A 258 -3.99 9.37 -15.71
N ALA A 259 -4.59 8.91 -14.60
CA ALA A 259 -5.27 9.81 -13.65
C ALA A 259 -4.28 10.78 -12.97
N ALA A 260 -3.11 10.29 -12.56
CA ALA A 260 -2.04 11.14 -12.01
C ALA A 260 -1.50 12.14 -13.06
N ALA A 261 -1.36 11.74 -14.33
CA ALA A 261 -1.01 12.66 -15.41
C ALA A 261 -2.04 13.79 -15.54
N ALA A 262 -3.33 13.46 -15.50
CA ALA A 262 -4.42 14.44 -15.55
C ALA A 262 -4.35 15.48 -14.42
N GLN A 263 -3.99 15.04 -13.21
CA GLN A 263 -3.80 15.92 -12.06
C GLN A 263 -2.57 16.83 -12.23
N LEU A 264 -1.44 16.28 -12.68
CA LEU A 264 -0.19 17.03 -12.88
C LEU A 264 -0.31 18.05 -14.02
N GLU A 265 -0.99 17.70 -15.10
CA GLU A 265 -1.32 18.60 -16.21
C GLU A 265 -2.10 19.83 -15.72
N ALA A 266 -3.05 19.64 -14.79
CA ALA A 266 -3.90 20.72 -14.28
C ALA A 266 -3.13 21.74 -13.45
N VAL A 267 -2.09 21.30 -12.74
CA VAL A 267 -1.26 22.17 -11.89
C VAL A 267 0.05 22.63 -12.55
N ARG A 268 0.36 22.18 -13.77
CA ARG A 268 1.65 22.49 -14.45
C ARG A 268 1.93 23.99 -14.54
N GLY A 269 0.89 24.79 -14.78
CA GLY A 269 0.98 26.25 -14.91
C GLY A 269 1.33 26.95 -13.59
N LEU A 270 1.14 26.28 -12.45
CA LEU A 270 1.34 26.85 -11.12
C LEU A 270 2.82 26.87 -10.69
N ARG A 271 3.70 26.15 -11.40
CA ARG A 271 5.15 26.09 -11.14
C ARG A 271 5.48 25.78 -9.68
N LEU A 272 4.78 24.79 -9.13
CA LEU A 272 5.00 24.27 -7.78
C LEU A 272 6.42 23.72 -7.64
N ARG A 273 6.93 23.63 -6.40
CA ARG A 273 8.26 23.10 -6.08
C ARG A 273 8.46 21.67 -6.60
N GLY A 274 7.42 20.83 -6.52
CA GLY A 274 7.49 19.44 -6.95
C GLY A 274 6.25 18.63 -6.59
N THR A 275 6.40 17.31 -6.69
CA THR A 275 5.33 16.33 -6.46
C THR A 275 5.77 15.30 -5.42
N ALA A 276 4.84 14.90 -4.54
CA ALA A 276 4.97 13.76 -3.66
C ALA A 276 3.95 12.67 -4.05
N VAL A 277 4.18 11.42 -3.64
CA VAL A 277 3.29 10.28 -3.93
C VAL A 277 2.89 9.62 -2.62
N TRP A 278 1.60 9.49 -2.37
CA TRP A 278 1.04 8.69 -1.29
C TRP A 278 0.28 7.48 -1.88
N ARG A 279 0.82 6.26 -1.82
CA ARG A 279 2.11 5.86 -1.24
C ARG A 279 2.83 4.88 -2.14
N LEU A 280 4.13 4.77 -1.92
CA LEU A 280 4.98 3.84 -2.64
C LEU A 280 4.63 2.39 -2.33
N GLY A 281 4.64 1.56 -3.37
CA GLY A 281 4.23 0.16 -3.34
C GLY A 281 2.73 -0.07 -3.56
N ALA A 282 1.93 0.98 -3.74
CA ALA A 282 0.50 0.88 -4.05
C ALA A 282 0.15 1.41 -5.45
N GLU A 283 1.07 2.13 -6.08
CA GLU A 283 0.90 2.79 -7.35
C GLU A 283 0.83 1.86 -8.56
N ASP A 284 0.25 2.39 -9.62
CA ASP A 284 0.51 1.95 -10.98
C ASP A 284 2.03 2.00 -11.28
N PRO A 285 2.66 0.91 -11.75
CA PRO A 285 4.10 0.88 -12.02
C PRO A 285 4.55 1.90 -13.08
N LYS A 286 3.64 2.40 -13.91
CA LYS A 286 3.93 3.44 -14.92
C LYS A 286 3.85 4.86 -14.35
N LEU A 287 3.52 5.07 -13.07
CA LEU A 287 3.49 6.39 -12.43
C LEU A 287 4.84 7.13 -12.59
N PHE A 288 5.96 6.41 -12.48
CA PHE A 288 7.29 7.01 -12.63
C PHE A 288 7.65 7.35 -14.08
N ASP A 289 6.93 6.80 -15.06
CA ASP A 289 7.06 7.18 -16.47
C ASP A 289 6.41 8.55 -16.77
N LEU A 290 5.82 9.21 -15.78
CA LEU A 290 5.39 10.61 -15.89
C LEU A 290 6.55 11.61 -15.74
N PHE A 291 7.69 11.18 -15.20
CA PHE A 291 8.78 12.08 -14.82
C PHE A 291 10.00 11.92 -15.73
N ALA A 292 10.73 13.02 -15.92
CA ALA A 292 12.01 13.00 -16.60
C ALA A 292 13.01 12.08 -15.86
N ARG A 293 13.86 11.39 -16.63
CA ARG A 293 14.88 10.48 -16.10
C ARG A 293 16.22 11.22 -15.91
N PRO A 294 17.06 10.78 -14.96
CA PRO A 294 18.42 11.34 -14.78
C PRO A 294 19.21 11.34 -16.10
N PRO A 295 20.07 12.36 -16.35
CA PRO A 295 20.52 13.39 -15.40
C PRO A 295 19.61 14.62 -15.29
N ALA A 296 18.50 14.70 -16.03
CA ALA A 296 17.57 15.81 -15.92
C ALA A 296 16.87 15.83 -14.54
N PRO A 297 16.49 17.02 -14.02
CA PRO A 297 15.65 17.11 -12.83
C PRO A 297 14.36 16.30 -13.02
N ARG A 298 13.94 15.56 -11.99
CA ARG A 298 12.72 14.73 -12.01
C ARG A 298 11.46 15.58 -11.94
N VAL A 299 11.18 16.30 -13.02
CA VAL A 299 9.97 17.08 -13.23
C VAL A 299 8.99 16.31 -14.10
N PHE A 300 7.71 16.65 -14.02
CA PHE A 300 6.69 16.11 -14.93
C PHE A 300 7.09 16.37 -16.40
N ASP A 301 7.12 15.31 -17.20
CA ASP A 301 7.50 15.33 -18.61
C ASP A 301 6.34 14.80 -19.44
N GLU A 302 5.56 15.74 -19.98
CA GLU A 302 4.35 15.46 -20.75
C GLU A 302 4.63 14.70 -22.05
N ALA A 303 5.74 15.01 -22.73
CA ALA A 303 6.12 14.30 -23.95
C ALA A 303 6.43 12.85 -23.64
N ALA A 304 7.17 12.61 -22.56
CA ALA A 304 7.49 11.27 -22.11
C ALA A 304 6.27 10.52 -21.55
N ALA A 305 5.34 11.20 -20.89
CA ALA A 305 4.07 10.60 -20.45
C ALA A 305 3.25 10.10 -21.65
N ARG A 306 3.11 10.91 -22.70
CA ARG A 306 2.40 10.54 -23.94
C ARG A 306 2.97 9.29 -24.60
N GLU A 307 4.30 9.20 -24.65
CA GLU A 307 4.99 8.06 -25.26
C GLU A 307 4.91 6.81 -24.39
N ARG A 308 5.01 6.96 -23.05
CA ARG A 308 5.28 5.83 -22.17
C ARG A 308 4.05 5.24 -21.50
N LEU A 309 2.96 5.99 -21.32
CA LEU A 309 1.76 5.46 -20.64
C LEU A 309 0.97 4.49 -21.51
N ASP A 310 1.01 4.66 -22.84
CA ASP A 310 0.34 3.79 -23.79
C ASP A 310 1.04 2.41 -23.90
N GLY A 311 0.25 1.35 -24.11
CA GLY A 311 0.77 0.00 -24.34
C GLY A 311 0.95 -0.84 -23.08
N THR A 312 2.14 -1.44 -22.92
CA THR A 312 2.36 -2.52 -21.94
C THR A 312 2.52 -1.99 -20.52
N ILE A 313 1.78 -2.61 -19.60
CA ILE A 313 1.90 -2.40 -18.15
C ILE A 313 2.71 -3.58 -17.60
N PRO A 314 3.87 -3.33 -16.95
CA PRO A 314 4.62 -4.39 -16.29
C PRO A 314 3.73 -5.18 -15.33
N ASN A 315 3.90 -6.49 -15.30
CA ASN A 315 3.32 -7.32 -14.26
C ASN A 315 4.10 -7.17 -12.94
N ALA A 316 3.48 -7.55 -11.84
CA ALA A 316 4.15 -7.68 -10.54
C ALA A 316 4.52 -9.16 -10.33
N PRO A 317 5.72 -9.63 -10.74
CA PRO A 317 6.08 -11.05 -10.65
C PRO A 317 6.25 -11.54 -9.21
N ASP A 318 6.43 -10.62 -8.26
CA ASP A 318 6.52 -10.92 -6.83
C ASP A 318 5.15 -10.94 -6.14
N ASP A 319 4.09 -10.59 -6.88
CA ASP A 319 2.73 -10.59 -6.38
C ASP A 319 2.10 -11.97 -6.55
N VAL A 320 1.41 -12.42 -5.50
CA VAL A 320 0.85 -13.77 -5.40
C VAL A 320 -0.58 -13.67 -4.89
N GLN A 321 -1.51 -13.92 -5.80
CA GLN A 321 -2.94 -13.99 -5.55
C GLN A 321 -3.31 -15.40 -5.12
N LEU A 322 -4.11 -15.52 -4.06
CA LEU A 322 -4.68 -16.77 -3.59
C LEU A 322 -6.18 -16.78 -3.89
N SER A 323 -6.65 -17.76 -4.66
CA SER A 323 -8.06 -17.95 -4.99
C SER A 323 -8.58 -19.23 -4.34
N GLY A 324 -9.66 -19.14 -3.55
CA GLY A 324 -10.28 -20.27 -2.83
C GLY A 324 -9.78 -20.49 -1.40
N ASP A 325 -10.44 -21.39 -0.68
CA ASP A 325 -10.28 -21.58 0.78
C ASP A 325 -9.64 -22.91 1.19
N GLY A 326 -9.17 -23.70 0.23
CA GLY A 326 -8.60 -25.02 0.49
C GLY A 326 -7.15 -25.01 1.01
N GLU A 327 -6.69 -26.15 1.53
CA GLU A 327 -5.31 -26.30 2.02
C GLU A 327 -4.32 -26.74 0.91
N LEU A 328 -4.82 -27.17 -0.26
CA LEU A 328 -3.98 -27.60 -1.37
C LEU A 328 -3.76 -26.44 -2.34
N ILE A 329 -2.52 -26.05 -2.58
CA ILE A 329 -2.20 -24.96 -3.50
C ILE A 329 -1.80 -25.53 -4.88
N SER A 330 -2.35 -24.96 -5.93
CA SER A 330 -1.98 -25.25 -7.32
C SER A 330 -1.81 -23.96 -8.11
N LEU A 331 -0.90 -23.95 -9.09
CA LEU A 331 -0.75 -22.81 -9.98
C LEU A 331 -1.95 -22.72 -10.94
N LYS A 332 -2.74 -21.66 -10.84
CA LYS A 332 -3.88 -21.36 -11.72
C LYS A 332 -3.46 -20.55 -12.94
N ALA A 333 -2.64 -19.52 -12.74
CA ALA A 333 -2.10 -18.71 -13.83
C ALA A 333 -0.70 -18.17 -13.52
N ALA A 334 0.15 -18.13 -14.54
CA ALA A 334 1.43 -17.44 -14.48
C ALA A 334 1.22 -15.93 -14.63
N PRO A 335 2.16 -15.10 -14.11
CA PRO A 335 2.10 -13.66 -14.27
C PRO A 335 2.04 -13.25 -15.74
N GLN A 336 1.17 -12.30 -16.06
CA GLN A 336 1.05 -11.76 -17.41
C GLN A 336 1.12 -10.22 -17.40
N PRO A 337 1.77 -9.59 -18.39
CA PRO A 337 1.75 -8.14 -18.53
C PRO A 337 0.34 -7.63 -18.79
N GLY A 338 0.05 -6.42 -18.33
CA GLY A 338 -1.14 -5.69 -18.71
C GLY A 338 -0.97 -4.96 -20.04
N ARG A 339 -2.07 -4.49 -20.58
CA ARG A 339 -2.08 -3.61 -21.75
C ARG A 339 -3.20 -2.60 -21.63
N ARG A 340 -2.88 -1.34 -21.88
CA ARG A 340 -3.88 -0.28 -22.00
C ARG A 340 -3.66 0.54 -23.27
N LYS A 341 -4.70 1.29 -23.61
CA LYS A 341 -4.65 2.36 -24.60
C LYS A 341 -4.93 3.69 -23.94
N VAL A 342 -4.04 4.66 -24.11
CA VAL A 342 -4.28 6.04 -23.62
C VAL A 342 -4.54 6.96 -24.80
N THR A 343 -5.68 7.64 -24.78
CA THR A 343 -6.06 8.63 -25.79
C THR A 343 -5.79 10.04 -25.27
N TRP A 344 -5.12 10.84 -26.08
CA TRP A 344 -4.69 12.20 -25.78
C TRP A 344 -5.35 13.18 -26.75
N ASP A 345 -5.63 14.41 -26.30
CA ASP A 345 -6.01 15.48 -27.22
C ASP A 345 -4.80 16.09 -27.96
N PRO A 346 -4.97 16.98 -28.95
CA PRO A 346 -3.84 17.63 -29.64
C PRO A 346 -2.97 18.51 -28.72
N GLY A 347 -3.54 19.01 -27.63
CA GLY A 347 -2.80 19.69 -26.56
C GLY A 347 -2.06 18.72 -25.63
N GLY A 348 -2.25 17.42 -25.86
CA GLY A 348 -1.90 16.22 -25.11
C GLY A 348 -2.13 16.25 -23.62
N THR A 349 -3.37 16.59 -23.34
CA THR A 349 -4.11 16.24 -22.12
C THR A 349 -4.66 14.83 -22.27
N VAL A 350 -4.58 13.98 -21.23
CA VAL A 350 -5.26 12.67 -21.21
C VAL A 350 -6.78 12.83 -21.36
N GLN A 351 -7.39 12.18 -22.35
CA GLN A 351 -8.84 12.23 -22.59
C GLN A 351 -9.54 10.93 -22.19
N ARG A 352 -8.87 9.78 -22.36
CA ARG A 352 -9.44 8.46 -22.09
C ARG A 352 -8.34 7.44 -21.85
N GLU A 353 -8.67 6.46 -21.03
CA GLU A 353 -7.93 5.21 -20.92
C GLU A 353 -8.86 4.03 -21.22
N ASP A 354 -8.34 3.02 -21.91
CA ASP A 354 -9.00 1.74 -22.11
C ASP A 354 -8.05 0.62 -21.67
N TYR A 355 -8.44 -0.14 -20.65
CA TYR A 355 -7.76 -1.38 -20.31
C TYR A 355 -8.10 -2.45 -21.35
N LEU A 356 -7.08 -2.92 -22.09
CA LEU A 356 -7.20 -3.99 -23.07
C LEU A 356 -6.91 -5.37 -22.45
N GLN A 357 -6.09 -5.39 -21.40
CA GLN A 357 -5.72 -6.57 -20.64
C GLN A 357 -5.23 -6.14 -19.25
N TYR A 358 -5.73 -6.76 -18.19
CA TYR A 358 -5.25 -6.49 -16.84
C TYR A 358 -3.91 -7.20 -16.58
N PRO A 359 -2.91 -6.52 -16.00
CA PRO A 359 -1.72 -7.19 -15.48
C PRO A 359 -2.11 -8.16 -14.36
N SER A 360 -1.37 -9.27 -14.21
CA SER A 360 -1.54 -10.17 -13.07
C SER A 360 -0.21 -10.66 -12.53
N GLY A 361 -0.17 -10.89 -11.22
CA GLY A 361 0.86 -11.68 -10.56
C GLY A 361 0.64 -13.19 -10.75
N TRP A 362 1.27 -13.98 -9.88
CA TRP A 362 1.01 -15.42 -9.79
C TRP A 362 -0.39 -15.64 -9.23
N ILE A 363 -1.20 -16.45 -9.90
CA ILE A 363 -2.51 -16.84 -9.35
C ILE A 363 -2.38 -18.27 -8.87
N LEU A 364 -2.47 -18.44 -7.56
CA LEU A 364 -2.46 -19.71 -6.86
C LEU A 364 -3.89 -20.05 -6.45
N GLU A 365 -4.36 -21.22 -6.85
CA GLU A 365 -5.68 -21.74 -6.49
C GLU A 365 -5.55 -22.71 -5.32
N ARG A 366 -6.29 -22.41 -4.26
CA ARG A 366 -6.45 -23.17 -3.03
C ARG A 366 -7.64 -24.13 -3.15
N LYS A 367 -7.34 -25.39 -3.40
CA LYS A 367 -8.29 -26.51 -3.55
C LYS A 367 -8.43 -27.33 -2.28
N GLY A 368 -9.56 -28.04 -2.19
CA GLY A 368 -9.84 -28.94 -1.07
C GLY A 368 -10.61 -28.30 0.09
N GLY A 369 -11.34 -27.21 -0.17
CA GLY A 369 -12.29 -26.63 0.79
C GLY A 369 -13.35 -27.65 1.24
N LYS A 370 -13.86 -27.48 2.46
CA LYS A 370 -14.68 -28.43 3.25
C LYS A 370 -15.69 -29.27 2.44
N PRO A 371 -15.36 -30.48 1.95
CA PRO A 371 -16.41 -31.42 1.62
C PRO A 371 -17.03 -31.89 2.94
N ALA A 372 -18.33 -31.63 3.14
CA ALA A 372 -19.02 -32.05 4.35
C ALA A 372 -18.80 -33.56 4.60
N GLY A 373 -18.20 -33.91 5.74
CA GLY A 373 -18.06 -35.29 6.20
C GLY A 373 -16.87 -36.10 5.64
N ARG A 374 -15.82 -35.49 5.07
CA ARG A 374 -14.57 -36.21 4.74
C ARG A 374 -13.40 -35.75 5.61
N VAL A 375 -12.53 -36.69 5.96
CA VAL A 375 -11.29 -36.46 6.73
C VAL A 375 -10.13 -37.03 5.93
N ALA A 376 -9.07 -36.24 5.75
CA ALA A 376 -7.79 -36.71 5.23
C ALA A 376 -6.85 -37.00 6.41
N ILE A 377 -6.17 -38.15 6.39
CA ILE A 377 -5.14 -38.49 7.37
C ILE A 377 -3.79 -38.33 6.67
N THR A 378 -2.93 -37.48 7.23
CA THR A 378 -1.59 -37.22 6.70
C THR A 378 -0.54 -37.62 7.73
N PHE A 379 0.61 -38.09 7.25
CA PHE A 379 1.79 -38.39 8.06
C PHE A 379 3.01 -37.71 7.43
N ASP A 380 3.69 -36.89 8.21
CA ASP A 380 4.87 -36.13 7.77
C ASP A 380 6.15 -36.83 8.28
N ASP A 381 7.31 -36.39 7.77
CA ASP A 381 8.65 -36.83 8.16
C ASP A 381 9.05 -38.29 7.86
N GLY A 382 8.20 -39.04 7.15
CA GLY A 382 8.45 -40.44 6.79
C GLY A 382 9.47 -40.63 5.65
N PRO A 383 9.80 -41.89 5.28
CA PRO A 383 9.43 -43.12 5.95
C PRO A 383 10.32 -43.40 7.17
N ASP A 384 9.72 -43.64 8.34
CA ASP A 384 10.42 -44.11 9.53
C ASP A 384 10.49 -45.66 9.54
N PRO A 385 11.65 -46.26 9.84
CA PRO A 385 11.85 -47.69 9.78
C PRO A 385 10.99 -48.52 10.74
N VAL A 386 10.52 -47.92 11.84
CA VAL A 386 9.77 -48.58 12.92
C VAL A 386 8.28 -48.27 12.82
N TRP A 387 7.94 -47.01 12.59
CA TRP A 387 6.57 -46.51 12.67
C TRP A 387 5.82 -46.60 11.35
N THR A 388 6.44 -46.26 10.22
CA THR A 388 5.76 -46.34 8.91
C THR A 388 5.18 -47.72 8.63
N PRO A 389 5.90 -48.86 8.84
CA PRO A 389 5.32 -50.19 8.62
C PRO A 389 4.10 -50.48 9.51
N ARG A 390 4.14 -50.04 10.78
CA ARG A 390 3.06 -50.25 11.75
C ARG A 390 1.82 -49.42 11.41
N ILE A 391 2.04 -48.20 10.93
CA ILE A 391 0.98 -47.31 10.45
C ILE A 391 0.33 -47.93 9.21
N LEU A 392 1.11 -48.40 8.24
CA LEU A 392 0.60 -49.08 7.04
C LEU A 392 -0.21 -50.33 7.39
N ASP A 393 0.30 -51.20 8.28
CA ASP A 393 -0.44 -52.38 8.76
C ASP A 393 -1.79 -52.01 9.38
N LEU A 394 -1.80 -50.95 10.23
CA LEU A 394 -3.02 -50.47 10.85
C LEU A 394 -4.01 -49.90 9.82
N LEU A 395 -3.55 -49.05 8.90
CA LEU A 395 -4.38 -48.46 7.84
C LEU A 395 -5.00 -49.53 6.96
N LYS A 396 -4.20 -50.51 6.55
CA LYS A 396 -4.65 -51.70 5.81
C LYS A 396 -5.69 -52.50 6.57
N SER A 397 -5.50 -52.74 7.87
CA SER A 397 -6.49 -53.47 8.69
C SER A 397 -7.83 -52.76 8.82
N ARG A 398 -7.84 -51.44 8.62
CA ARG A 398 -9.05 -50.59 8.68
C ARG A 398 -9.62 -50.27 7.30
N GLY A 399 -8.97 -50.68 6.22
CA GLY A 399 -9.37 -50.33 4.86
C GLY A 399 -9.34 -48.82 4.59
N VAL A 400 -8.42 -48.09 5.22
CA VAL A 400 -8.29 -46.63 5.12
C VAL A 400 -7.02 -46.28 4.35
N HIS A 401 -7.10 -45.33 3.42
CA HIS A 401 -5.93 -44.74 2.78
C HIS A 401 -5.55 -43.41 3.44
N ALA A 402 -4.30 -43.01 3.25
CA ALA A 402 -3.68 -41.83 3.88
C ALA A 402 -2.71 -41.18 2.87
N ALA A 403 -2.23 -39.98 3.20
CA ALA A 403 -1.13 -39.35 2.49
C ALA A 403 0.14 -39.35 3.36
N PHE A 404 1.28 -39.73 2.77
CA PHE A 404 2.58 -39.73 3.43
C PHE A 404 3.47 -38.68 2.78
N PHE A 405 3.86 -37.64 3.52
CA PHE A 405 4.78 -36.60 3.08
C PHE A 405 6.20 -36.99 3.49
N LEU A 406 7.01 -37.37 2.50
CA LEU A 406 8.28 -38.02 2.73
C LEU A 406 9.44 -37.04 2.69
N ILE A 407 10.37 -37.17 3.64
CA ILE A 407 11.69 -36.56 3.55
C ILE A 407 12.52 -37.37 2.54
N GLY A 408 13.10 -36.69 1.56
CA GLY A 408 13.82 -37.33 0.46
C GLY A 408 14.98 -38.22 0.92
N GLU A 409 15.73 -37.82 1.94
CA GLU A 409 16.80 -38.64 2.52
C GLU A 409 16.27 -39.96 3.13
N ASN A 410 15.14 -39.90 3.85
CA ASN A 410 14.49 -41.08 4.42
C ASN A 410 13.93 -41.98 3.31
N ALA A 411 13.29 -41.39 2.30
CA ALA A 411 12.77 -42.11 1.14
C ALA A 411 13.88 -42.82 0.36
N GLN A 412 15.04 -42.18 0.20
CA GLN A 412 16.23 -42.76 -0.43
C GLN A 412 16.81 -43.92 0.40
N ALA A 413 16.81 -43.80 1.73
CA ALA A 413 17.26 -44.86 2.62
C ALA A 413 16.29 -46.06 2.64
N ARG A 414 14.98 -45.82 2.47
CA ARG A 414 13.91 -46.83 2.59
C ARG A 414 12.98 -46.89 1.38
N PRO A 415 13.49 -47.14 0.16
CA PRO A 415 12.67 -47.22 -1.05
C PRO A 415 11.70 -48.40 -1.01
N ASP A 416 11.95 -49.40 -0.17
CA ASP A 416 11.04 -50.51 0.10
C ASP A 416 9.72 -50.02 0.73
N LEU A 417 9.79 -49.10 1.70
CA LEU A 417 8.60 -48.54 2.35
C LEU A 417 7.84 -47.59 1.43
N VAL A 418 8.55 -46.78 0.64
CA VAL A 418 7.91 -45.90 -0.36
C VAL A 418 7.13 -46.72 -1.39
N ARG A 419 7.71 -47.82 -1.89
CA ARG A 419 7.00 -48.72 -2.80
C ARG A 419 5.79 -49.37 -2.14
N ARG A 420 5.88 -49.69 -0.86
CA ARG A 420 4.78 -50.26 -0.09
C ARG A 420 3.64 -49.26 0.10
N GLU A 421 3.95 -48.02 0.50
CA GLU A 421 2.99 -46.91 0.59
C GLU A 421 2.22 -46.75 -0.72
N PHE A 422 2.93 -46.69 -1.85
CA PHE A 422 2.31 -46.58 -3.18
C PHE A 422 1.46 -47.81 -3.53
N ALA A 423 2.01 -49.02 -3.34
CA ALA A 423 1.34 -50.27 -3.69
C ALA A 423 0.08 -50.56 -2.87
N GLU A 424 0.02 -50.05 -1.63
CA GLU A 424 -1.16 -50.15 -0.75
C GLU A 424 -2.20 -49.04 -1.01
N GLY A 425 -1.96 -48.15 -1.99
CA GLY A 425 -2.94 -47.16 -2.44
C GLY A 425 -2.89 -45.82 -1.70
N HIS A 426 -1.81 -45.55 -0.98
CA HIS A 426 -1.60 -44.27 -0.30
C HIS A 426 -1.09 -43.19 -1.27
N VAL A 427 -1.36 -41.93 -0.93
CA VAL A 427 -0.80 -40.77 -1.65
C VAL A 427 0.62 -40.51 -1.12
N ILE A 428 1.56 -40.26 -2.02
CA ILE A 428 2.93 -39.88 -1.67
C ILE A 428 3.12 -38.40 -1.95
N GLY A 429 3.46 -37.65 -0.91
CA GLY A 429 3.81 -36.24 -0.95
C GLY A 429 5.31 -36.02 -0.73
N ASN A 430 5.79 -34.85 -1.16
CA ASN A 430 7.18 -34.43 -0.96
C ASN A 430 7.25 -33.50 0.27
N HIS A 431 8.16 -33.81 1.21
CA HIS A 431 8.42 -33.02 2.41
C HIS A 431 9.84 -32.47 2.45
N THR A 432 10.34 -32.05 1.28
CA THR A 432 11.72 -31.65 0.97
C THR A 432 12.75 -32.78 1.12
N PHE A 433 14.00 -32.55 0.70
CA PHE A 433 15.02 -33.60 0.75
C PHE A 433 15.60 -33.80 2.16
N THR A 434 15.82 -32.73 2.92
CA THR A 434 16.47 -32.73 4.24
C THR A 434 15.65 -32.06 5.35
N HIS A 435 14.41 -31.66 5.06
CA HIS A 435 13.54 -30.95 5.99
C HIS A 435 14.15 -29.67 6.61
N PRO A 436 14.71 -28.75 5.80
CA PRO A 436 15.23 -27.49 6.32
C PRO A 436 14.08 -26.54 6.70
N ASP A 437 14.36 -25.59 7.58
CA ASP A 437 13.48 -24.46 7.83
C ASP A 437 13.45 -23.53 6.60
N LEU A 438 12.42 -23.66 5.78
CA LEU A 438 12.25 -22.93 4.52
C LEU A 438 12.22 -21.40 4.70
N SER A 439 11.94 -20.88 5.90
CA SER A 439 12.00 -19.43 6.17
C SER A 439 13.44 -18.88 6.18
N ARG A 440 14.43 -19.77 6.24
CA ARG A 440 15.86 -19.44 6.36
C ARG A 440 16.69 -19.85 5.16
N VAL A 441 16.06 -20.48 4.17
CA VAL A 441 16.73 -20.92 2.93
C VAL A 441 16.49 -19.88 1.85
N SER A 442 17.55 -19.48 1.14
CA SER A 442 17.40 -18.62 -0.04
C SER A 442 16.75 -19.40 -1.20
N PRO A 443 15.98 -18.74 -2.09
CA PRO A 443 15.37 -19.36 -3.27
C PRO A 443 16.35 -20.15 -4.15
#